data_AF-A0A7V1PXK5-F1
#
_entry.id   AF-A0A7V1PXK5-F1
#
_cell.length_a   1.000
_cell.length_b   1.000
_cell.length_c   1.000
_cell.angle_alpha   90.00
_cell.angle_beta   90.00
_cell.angle_gamma   90.00
#
_symmetry.space_group_name_H-M   'P 1'
#
loop_
_entity.id
_entity.type
_entity.pdbx_description
1 polymer ?
#
loop_
_entity_poly.entity_id
_entity_poly.type
_entity_poly.pdbx_seq_one_letter_code
_entity_poly.pdbx_strand_id
1 'polypeptide(L)'
;MAQTKFYTGDNLTRKRWAKDLFRVILDDMEYKSMVGTSNTSAVQVRTELPKGAGDRITFGIRRPLTGAGIVGDQTWEGNEEKLSFKDFNMTVEELGHGVEVGGEMEAQRVPYNLVEEGRDALRDWWGQHLSDHMFAHFCGDTTYKVNGVVFAQAPTDPDSGHQMFMNGAASEAALVAGDQLDLGFLDAMKQRAEAPEPALNQDIMRAFIIGGKKFYRVVLHDYAYDNLRRSFNAGDYGDMLRAAKELKQPDVDFVYNGMMVSKSTRIRTTRTISGNQKIYRNILFGPQALCVAWGGAGKSTGTVMNLVVKQKDYDRLTTMFGGGIFGFKKTNFDGKDYGIIVGSSAAEPLSA
;
A
#
# COMPACT_ATOMS: atom_id res chain seq x y z
N MET A 1 -29.34 35.08 24.44
CA MET A 1 -28.03 34.81 23.83
C MET A 1 -28.20 33.71 22.79
N ALA A 2 -27.88 33.98 21.53
CA ALA A 2 -28.00 33.00 20.45
C ALA A 2 -26.83 32.01 20.53
N GLN A 3 -27.10 30.79 21.00
CA GLN A 3 -26.16 29.67 20.88
C GLN A 3 -26.31 29.07 19.48
N THR A 4 -25.19 28.96 18.76
CA THR A 4 -25.08 28.16 17.55
C THR A 4 -25.28 26.68 17.92
N LYS A 5 -26.51 26.17 17.74
CA LYS A 5 -26.83 24.75 17.86
C LYS A 5 -26.86 24.13 16.46
N PHE A 6 -25.95 23.19 16.22
CA PHE A 6 -25.95 22.38 15.00
C PHE A 6 -27.04 21.31 15.12
N TYR A 7 -28.01 21.29 14.21
CA TYR A 7 -29.00 20.23 14.12
C TYR A 7 -28.41 19.01 13.39
N THR A 8 -28.83 17.80 13.77
CA THR A 8 -28.36 16.51 13.22
C THR A 8 -28.55 16.36 11.71
N GLY A 9 -29.43 17.16 11.10
CA GLY A 9 -29.67 17.20 9.65
C GLY A 9 -28.87 18.25 8.87
N ASP A 10 -28.07 19.10 9.52
CA ASP A 10 -27.44 20.24 8.88
C ASP A 10 -26.31 19.84 7.91
N ASN A 11 -26.19 20.55 6.79
CA ASN A 11 -25.27 20.21 5.70
C ASN A 11 -23.79 20.27 6.16
N LEU A 12 -23.51 21.05 7.20
CA LEU A 12 -22.20 21.11 7.87
C LEU A 12 -21.91 19.87 8.73
N THR A 13 -22.91 19.29 9.40
CA THR A 13 -22.78 18.07 10.20
C THR A 13 -22.52 16.85 9.32
N ARG A 14 -23.24 16.73 8.19
CA ARG A 14 -22.98 15.69 7.17
C ARG A 14 -21.56 15.78 6.60
N LYS A 15 -21.07 17.01 6.36
CA LYS A 15 -19.70 17.27 5.88
C LYS A 15 -18.64 16.90 6.92
N ARG A 16 -18.85 17.24 8.19
CA ARG A 16 -17.97 16.83 9.28
C ARG A 16 -17.89 15.31 9.37
N TRP A 17 -19.03 14.62 9.26
CA TRP A 17 -19.07 13.16 9.34
C TRP A 17 -18.36 12.47 8.18
N ALA A 18 -18.46 12.97 6.95
CA ALA A 18 -17.70 12.43 5.82
C ALA A 18 -16.18 12.60 6.01
N LYS A 19 -15.73 13.75 6.53
CA LYS A 19 -14.32 14.01 6.82
C LYS A 19 -13.80 13.18 8.00
N ASP A 20 -14.58 13.04 9.06
CA ASP A 20 -14.24 12.23 10.22
C ASP A 20 -14.22 10.74 9.84
N LEU A 21 -15.16 10.27 9.00
CA LEU A 21 -15.17 8.91 8.49
C LEU A 21 -13.92 8.60 7.67
N PHE A 22 -13.51 9.46 6.75
CA PHE A 22 -12.30 9.24 5.94
C PHE A 22 -11.02 9.14 6.78
N ARG A 23 -10.90 9.99 7.81
CA ARG A 23 -9.78 9.92 8.74
C ARG A 23 -9.72 8.56 9.45
N VAL A 24 -10.87 8.07 9.89
CA VAL A 24 -11.00 6.79 10.59
C VAL A 24 -10.77 5.60 9.64
N ILE A 25 -11.30 5.63 8.41
CA ILE A 25 -11.06 4.56 7.42
C ILE A 25 -9.56 4.44 7.09
N LEU A 26 -8.84 5.56 7.01
CA LEU A 26 -7.39 5.54 6.85
C LEU A 26 -6.67 4.98 8.09
N ASP A 27 -7.23 5.16 9.30
CA ASP A 27 -6.74 4.53 10.53
C ASP A 27 -6.90 3.00 10.50
N ASP A 28 -7.96 2.49 9.88
CA ASP A 28 -8.25 1.04 9.79
C ASP A 28 -7.53 0.35 8.62
N MET A 29 -6.88 1.11 7.73
CA MET A 29 -6.10 0.55 6.63
C MET A 29 -4.80 -0.07 7.15
N GLU A 30 -4.50 -1.29 6.71
CA GLU A 30 -3.27 -1.96 7.06
C GLU A 30 -2.06 -1.15 6.58
N TYR A 31 -1.09 -0.96 7.47
CA TYR A 31 0.12 -0.18 7.22
C TYR A 31 -0.12 1.29 6.82
N LYS A 32 -1.11 1.95 7.42
CA LYS A 32 -1.28 3.40 7.31
C LYS A 32 0.01 4.19 7.54
N SER A 33 0.84 3.75 8.49
CA SER A 33 2.12 4.37 8.83
C SER A 33 3.04 4.59 7.62
N MET A 34 2.84 3.82 6.55
CA MET A 34 3.62 3.84 5.31
C MET A 34 3.08 4.83 4.27
N VAL A 35 1.88 5.35 4.49
CA VAL A 35 1.13 6.20 3.57
C VAL A 35 1.27 7.66 3.97
N GLY A 36 1.79 8.49 3.06
CA GLY A 36 1.98 9.91 3.33
C GLY A 36 2.15 10.75 2.08
N THR A 37 2.10 12.07 2.24
CA THR A 37 2.23 13.02 1.13
C THR A 37 3.69 13.36 0.80
N SER A 38 4.62 12.97 1.67
CA SER A 38 6.05 13.28 1.54
C SER A 38 6.75 12.36 0.53
N ASN A 39 7.84 12.85 -0.05
CA ASN A 39 8.71 12.04 -0.93
C ASN A 39 9.50 10.95 -0.18
N THR A 40 9.45 10.96 1.15
CA THR A 40 10.09 9.95 2.01
C THR A 40 9.12 8.85 2.44
N SER A 41 7.83 8.97 2.10
CA SER A 41 6.81 7.96 2.40
C SER A 41 6.91 6.78 1.43
N ALA A 42 6.65 5.56 1.90
CA ALA A 42 6.66 4.36 1.06
C ALA A 42 5.58 4.44 -0.03
N VAL A 43 4.38 4.85 0.38
CA VAL A 43 3.24 5.12 -0.50
C VAL A 43 3.02 6.63 -0.54
N GLN A 44 3.22 7.24 -1.71
CA GLN A 44 3.01 8.66 -1.90
C GLN A 44 1.55 8.95 -2.25
N VAL A 45 0.88 9.71 -1.39
CA VAL A 45 -0.49 10.17 -1.63
C VAL A 45 -0.50 11.51 -2.33
N ARG A 46 -1.32 11.63 -3.38
CA ARG A 46 -1.75 12.93 -3.89
C ARG A 46 -3.26 13.06 -3.85
N THR A 47 -3.71 14.17 -3.29
CA THR A 47 -5.12 14.56 -3.19
C THR A 47 -5.48 15.70 -4.16
N GLU A 48 -4.49 16.22 -4.88
CA GLU A 48 -4.68 17.32 -5.83
C GLU A 48 -4.91 16.76 -7.23
N LEU A 49 -6.19 16.62 -7.60
CA LEU A 49 -6.56 16.66 -9.01
C LEU A 49 -6.24 18.07 -9.53
N PRO A 50 -5.50 18.23 -10.64
CA PRO A 50 -5.33 19.55 -11.25
C PRO A 50 -6.73 20.13 -11.49
N LYS A 51 -6.97 21.36 -11.06
CA LYS A 51 -8.27 22.05 -11.21
C LYS A 51 -8.65 22.10 -12.69
N GLY A 52 -9.43 21.13 -13.14
CA GLY A 52 -9.84 20.93 -14.52
C GLY A 52 -10.50 19.56 -14.69
N ALA A 53 -11.35 19.41 -15.72
CA ALA A 53 -11.92 18.11 -16.08
C ALA A 53 -10.80 17.23 -16.66
N GLY A 54 -10.30 16.29 -15.86
CA GLY A 54 -9.27 15.35 -16.28
C GLY A 54 -9.27 14.11 -15.40
N ASP A 55 -9.24 12.94 -16.04
CA ASP A 55 -9.20 11.62 -15.41
C ASP A 55 -7.75 11.09 -15.25
N ARG A 56 -6.75 11.98 -15.35
CA ARG A 56 -5.34 11.60 -15.31
C ARG A 56 -4.55 12.48 -14.37
N ILE A 57 -3.80 11.85 -13.48
CA ILE A 57 -2.91 12.49 -12.52
C ILE A 57 -1.48 12.12 -12.88
N THR A 58 -0.65 13.13 -13.11
CA THR A 58 0.77 12.97 -13.42
C THR A 58 1.60 13.14 -12.15
N PHE A 59 2.41 12.14 -11.83
CA PHE A 59 3.35 12.18 -10.73
C PHE A 59 4.75 12.42 -11.27
N GLY A 60 5.40 13.51 -10.86
CA GLY A 60 6.82 13.74 -11.10
C GLY A 60 7.66 13.26 -9.92
N ILE A 61 8.55 12.29 -10.14
CA ILE A 61 9.52 11.82 -9.14
C ILE A 61 10.94 12.25 -9.57
N ARG A 62 11.70 12.74 -8.60
CA ARG A 62 13.09 13.18 -8.78
C ARG A 62 14.05 11.99 -8.68
N ARG A 63 14.87 11.77 -9.71
CA ARG A 63 15.96 10.79 -9.67
C ARG A 63 17.07 11.18 -8.68
N PRO A 64 17.85 10.23 -8.15
CA PRO A 64 19.05 10.58 -7.38
C PRO A 64 20.06 11.34 -8.26
N LEU A 65 20.80 12.25 -7.64
CA LEU A 65 21.95 12.91 -8.27
C LEU A 65 23.09 11.89 -8.41
N THR A 66 23.85 11.98 -9.49
CA THR A 66 24.91 11.05 -9.90
C THR A 66 26.27 11.73 -10.10
N GLY A 67 26.33 13.06 -10.04
CA GLY A 67 27.55 13.83 -10.21
C GLY A 67 28.53 13.62 -9.06
N ALA A 68 29.81 13.48 -9.40
CA ALA A 68 30.91 13.35 -8.42
C ALA A 68 31.21 14.66 -7.66
N GLY A 69 30.54 15.75 -8.02
CA GLY A 69 30.86 17.10 -7.54
C GLY A 69 32.13 17.64 -8.19
N ILE A 70 32.47 18.88 -7.84
CA ILE A 70 33.68 19.56 -8.30
C ILE A 70 34.62 19.71 -7.10
N VAL A 71 35.92 19.48 -7.30
CA VAL A 71 36.94 19.58 -6.25
C VAL A 71 37.90 20.72 -6.59
N GLY A 72 38.13 21.65 -5.65
CA GLY A 72 39.09 22.76 -5.79
C GLY A 72 38.48 24.08 -6.27
N ASP A 73 39.34 24.99 -6.76
CA ASP A 73 39.04 26.38 -7.16
C ASP A 73 38.37 26.52 -8.54
N GLN A 74 37.72 25.47 -9.04
CA GLN A 74 37.01 25.53 -10.32
C GLN A 74 35.70 26.32 -10.18
N THR A 75 35.28 27.02 -11.24
CA THR A 75 34.02 27.78 -11.25
C THR A 75 32.82 26.85 -11.10
N TRP A 76 31.98 27.13 -10.11
CA TRP A 76 30.79 26.32 -9.80
C TRP A 76 29.64 26.59 -10.77
N GLU A 77 29.52 27.84 -11.22
CA GLU A 77 28.51 28.27 -12.20
C GLU A 77 28.80 27.62 -13.57
N GLY A 78 27.83 26.85 -14.08
CA GLY A 78 27.92 26.12 -15.36
C GLY A 78 28.34 24.64 -15.25
N ASN A 79 28.84 24.21 -14.10
CA ASN A 79 29.20 22.81 -13.81
C ASN A 79 28.21 22.14 -12.84
N GLU A 80 27.01 22.72 -12.72
CA GLU A 80 25.94 22.22 -11.88
C GLU A 80 25.28 20.98 -12.49
N GLU A 81 24.98 19.98 -11.67
CA GLU A 81 24.23 18.82 -12.14
C GLU A 81 22.75 19.18 -12.34
N LYS A 82 22.22 18.89 -13.53
CA LYS A 82 20.81 19.11 -13.83
C LYS A 82 19.92 18.13 -13.08
N LEU A 83 18.91 18.65 -12.39
CA LEU A 83 17.84 17.83 -11.82
C LEU A 83 17.06 17.11 -12.92
N SER A 84 16.98 15.78 -12.83
CA SER A 84 16.13 14.97 -13.70
C SER A 84 14.87 14.51 -12.96
N PHE A 85 13.72 14.80 -13.57
CA PHE A 85 12.41 14.33 -13.13
C PHE A 85 11.90 13.30 -14.14
N LYS A 86 11.29 12.23 -13.64
CA LYS A 86 10.51 11.31 -14.46
C LYS A 86 9.06 11.42 -14.06
N ASP A 87 8.19 11.37 -15.04
CA ASP A 87 6.76 11.40 -14.84
C ASP A 87 6.11 10.05 -15.15
N PHE A 88 5.01 9.78 -14.46
CA PHE A 88 4.09 8.73 -14.85
C PHE A 88 2.66 9.17 -14.61
N ASN A 89 1.74 8.65 -15.42
CA ASN A 89 0.33 8.98 -15.35
C ASN A 89 -0.45 7.86 -14.67
N MET A 90 -1.45 8.21 -13.86
CA MET A 90 -2.44 7.27 -13.31
C MET A 90 -3.86 7.79 -13.50
N THR A 91 -4.80 6.86 -13.62
CA THR A 91 -6.25 7.10 -13.71
C THR A 91 -6.91 6.88 -12.34
N VAL A 92 -8.11 7.42 -12.16
CA VAL A 92 -8.89 7.28 -10.93
C VAL A 92 -10.32 6.89 -11.27
N GLU A 93 -10.93 6.00 -10.49
CA GLU A 93 -12.32 5.58 -10.71
C GLU A 93 -13.14 5.68 -9.43
N GLU A 94 -14.47 5.74 -9.57
CA GLU A 94 -15.39 5.76 -8.45
C GLU A 94 -15.74 4.33 -8.01
N LEU A 95 -15.59 4.05 -6.72
CA LEU A 95 -16.11 2.86 -6.07
C LEU A 95 -17.09 3.27 -4.99
N GLY A 96 -18.24 2.61 -4.95
CA GLY A 96 -19.27 2.85 -3.95
C GLY A 96 -19.87 1.56 -3.42
N HIS A 97 -20.15 1.53 -2.12
CA HIS A 97 -20.86 0.45 -1.46
C HIS A 97 -21.98 0.99 -0.57
N GLY A 98 -23.11 0.29 -0.56
CA GLY A 98 -24.29 0.68 0.20
C GLY A 98 -24.73 -0.43 1.14
N VAL A 99 -25.10 -0.05 2.36
CA VAL A 99 -25.61 -0.93 3.40
C VAL A 99 -27.01 -0.48 3.80
N GLU A 100 -27.96 -1.40 3.82
CA GLU A 100 -29.31 -1.17 4.32
C GLU A 100 -29.38 -1.52 5.81
N VAL A 101 -29.97 -0.61 6.59
CA VAL A 101 -29.91 -0.61 8.06
C VAL A 101 -31.24 -1.10 8.65
N GLY A 102 -32.20 -1.49 7.80
CA GLY A 102 -33.55 -1.88 8.20
C GLY A 102 -34.47 -0.67 8.44
N GLY A 103 -35.66 -0.95 8.97
CA GLY A 103 -36.67 0.06 9.27
C GLY A 103 -36.89 0.28 10.76
N GLU A 104 -37.90 1.10 11.08
CA GLU A 104 -38.20 1.50 12.46
C GLU A 104 -38.59 0.32 13.37
N MET A 105 -39.19 -0.73 12.81
CA MET A 105 -39.56 -1.93 13.56
C MET A 105 -38.33 -2.74 13.97
N GLU A 106 -37.35 -2.89 13.07
CA GLU A 106 -36.09 -3.56 13.37
C GLU A 106 -35.27 -2.78 14.40
N ALA A 107 -35.26 -1.45 14.30
CA ALA A 107 -34.64 -0.57 15.28
C ALA A 107 -35.30 -0.64 16.67
N GLN A 108 -36.61 -0.90 16.76
CA GLN A 108 -37.29 -1.11 18.04
C GLN A 108 -37.07 -2.52 18.62
N ARG A 109 -36.88 -3.52 17.77
CA ARG A 109 -36.64 -4.92 18.21
C ARG A 109 -35.26 -5.11 18.81
N VAL A 110 -34.31 -4.26 18.45
CA VAL A 110 -32.89 -4.42 18.74
C VAL A 110 -32.43 -3.29 19.67
N PRO A 111 -31.71 -3.58 20.77
CA PRO A 111 -31.35 -2.56 21.76
C PRO A 111 -30.18 -1.63 21.36
N TYR A 112 -29.53 -1.87 20.23
CA TYR A 112 -28.39 -1.08 19.74
C TYR A 112 -28.72 -0.26 18.50
N ASN A 113 -27.97 0.83 18.28
CA ASN A 113 -28.22 1.78 17.20
C ASN A 113 -27.73 1.22 15.86
N LEU A 114 -28.67 0.74 15.04
CA LEU A 114 -28.38 0.15 13.73
C LEU A 114 -27.66 1.11 12.77
N VAL A 115 -27.86 2.43 12.90
CA VAL A 115 -27.19 3.44 12.05
C VAL A 115 -25.72 3.59 12.40
N GLU A 116 -25.34 3.40 13.66
CA GLU A 116 -23.93 3.38 14.05
C GLU A 116 -23.28 2.08 13.59
N GLU A 117 -23.96 0.94 13.78
CA GLU A 117 -23.47 -0.37 13.34
C GLU A 117 -23.23 -0.42 11.82
N GLY A 118 -24.18 0.09 11.02
CA GLY A 118 -24.01 0.14 9.56
C GLY A 118 -22.87 1.07 9.11
N ARG A 119 -22.51 2.06 9.92
CA ARG A 119 -21.36 2.95 9.66
C ARG A 119 -20.05 2.22 9.96
N ASP A 120 -20.01 1.48 11.06
CA ASP A 120 -18.83 0.71 11.46
C ASP A 120 -18.57 -0.44 10.47
N ALA A 121 -19.62 -1.14 10.03
CA ALA A 121 -19.51 -2.13 8.96
C ALA A 121 -18.96 -1.55 7.63
N LEU A 122 -19.41 -0.33 7.26
CA LEU A 122 -18.88 0.36 6.08
C LEU A 122 -17.40 0.75 6.24
N ARG A 123 -16.95 1.07 7.47
CA ARG A 123 -15.53 1.39 7.73
C ARG A 123 -14.66 0.17 7.53
N ASP A 124 -15.04 -0.95 8.14
CA ASP A 124 -14.30 -2.21 8.04
C ASP A 124 -14.20 -2.66 6.58
N TRP A 125 -15.32 -2.59 5.85
CA TRP A 125 -15.35 -2.90 4.42
C TRP A 125 -14.36 -2.05 3.63
N TRP A 126 -14.36 -0.73 3.83
CA TRP A 126 -13.45 0.18 3.13
C TRP A 126 -11.98 -0.05 3.51
N GLY A 127 -11.67 -0.26 4.80
CA GLY A 127 -10.31 -0.54 5.25
C GLY A 127 -9.75 -1.84 4.65
N GLN A 128 -10.57 -2.89 4.58
CA GLN A 128 -10.19 -4.16 3.95
C GLN A 128 -9.97 -4.01 2.44
N HIS A 129 -10.93 -3.40 1.73
CA HIS A 129 -10.82 -3.22 0.29
C HIS A 129 -9.61 -2.36 -0.09
N LEU A 130 -9.39 -1.24 0.60
CA LEU A 130 -8.25 -0.35 0.32
C LEU A 130 -6.90 -1.06 0.52
N SER A 131 -6.81 -1.89 1.56
CA SER A 131 -5.62 -2.71 1.83
C SER A 131 -5.41 -3.78 0.74
N ASP A 132 -6.47 -4.46 0.32
CA ASP A 132 -6.40 -5.46 -0.78
C ASP A 132 -5.98 -4.83 -2.10
N HIS A 133 -6.51 -3.64 -2.41
CA HIS A 133 -6.12 -2.83 -3.56
C HIS A 133 -4.63 -2.47 -3.52
N MET A 134 -4.16 -2.02 -2.35
CA MET A 134 -2.76 -1.66 -2.14
C MET A 134 -1.84 -2.86 -2.39
N PHE A 135 -2.11 -4.01 -1.77
CA PHE A 135 -1.29 -5.21 -1.92
C PHE A 135 -1.33 -5.82 -3.33
N ALA A 136 -2.47 -5.75 -4.02
CA ALA A 136 -2.55 -6.18 -5.42
C ALA A 136 -1.58 -5.39 -6.32
N HIS A 137 -1.47 -4.08 -6.11
CA HIS A 137 -0.55 -3.23 -6.86
C HIS A 137 0.91 -3.40 -6.43
N PHE A 138 1.18 -3.61 -5.13
CA PHE A 138 2.53 -3.90 -4.64
C PHE A 138 3.06 -5.23 -5.18
N CYS A 139 2.28 -6.31 -5.10
CA CYS A 139 2.68 -7.63 -5.60
C CYS A 139 2.62 -7.74 -7.14
N GLY A 140 2.02 -6.77 -7.83
CA GLY A 140 1.87 -6.78 -9.29
C GLY A 140 0.92 -7.87 -9.80
N ASP A 141 -0.15 -8.17 -9.07
CA ASP A 141 -1.11 -9.22 -9.43
C ASP A 141 -2.03 -8.76 -10.57
N THR A 142 -1.70 -9.11 -11.82
CA THR A 142 -2.46 -8.75 -13.02
C THR A 142 -3.86 -9.36 -13.08
N THR A 143 -4.15 -10.36 -12.24
CA THR A 143 -5.46 -11.03 -12.21
C THR A 143 -6.48 -10.31 -11.32
N TYR A 144 -6.03 -9.34 -10.53
CA TYR A 144 -6.89 -8.65 -9.59
C TYR A 144 -7.96 -7.81 -10.30
N LYS A 145 -9.21 -8.07 -9.93
CA LYS A 145 -10.39 -7.37 -10.45
C LYS A 145 -11.32 -7.06 -9.29
N VAL A 146 -11.91 -5.87 -9.29
CA VAL A 146 -13.01 -5.55 -8.38
C VAL A 146 -14.30 -5.96 -9.06
N ASN A 147 -15.01 -6.91 -8.47
CA ASN A 147 -16.28 -7.41 -9.00
C ASN A 147 -16.19 -7.82 -10.50
N GLY A 148 -15.07 -8.40 -10.92
CA GLY A 148 -14.84 -8.83 -12.30
C GLY A 148 -14.40 -7.73 -13.29
N VAL A 149 -14.26 -6.49 -12.84
CA VAL A 149 -13.83 -5.34 -13.66
C VAL A 149 -12.46 -4.83 -13.20
N VAL A 150 -11.64 -4.33 -14.14
CA VAL A 150 -10.39 -3.65 -13.82
C VAL A 150 -10.73 -2.28 -13.24
N PHE A 151 -10.31 -2.02 -12.01
CA PHE A 151 -10.62 -0.78 -11.30
C PHE A 151 -9.51 0.24 -11.48
N ALA A 152 -9.82 1.38 -12.12
CA ALA A 152 -8.94 2.48 -12.50
C ALA A 152 -7.77 2.09 -13.43
N GLN A 153 -6.87 1.23 -12.95
CA GLN A 153 -5.69 0.77 -13.65
C GLN A 153 -5.43 -0.69 -13.26
N ALA A 154 -5.07 -1.51 -14.24
CA ALA A 154 -4.61 -2.88 -13.95
C ALA A 154 -3.25 -2.85 -13.23
N PRO A 155 -3.04 -3.67 -12.19
CA PRO A 155 -1.71 -3.91 -11.65
C PRO A 155 -0.76 -4.37 -12.75
N THR A 156 0.48 -3.90 -12.72
CA THR A 156 1.53 -4.30 -13.67
C THR A 156 2.38 -5.39 -13.04
N ASP A 157 2.70 -6.44 -13.80
CA ASP A 157 3.66 -7.44 -13.36
C ASP A 157 5.03 -6.79 -13.07
N PRO A 158 5.78 -7.31 -12.08
CA PRO A 158 7.10 -6.79 -11.77
C PRO A 158 8.06 -7.00 -12.94
N ASP A 159 8.96 -6.04 -13.15
CA ASP A 159 9.94 -6.17 -14.24
C ASP A 159 11.01 -7.24 -13.97
N SER A 160 11.68 -7.69 -15.03
CA SER A 160 12.69 -8.77 -14.97
C SER A 160 13.86 -8.50 -14.03
N GLY A 161 14.12 -7.24 -13.64
CA GLY A 161 15.21 -6.93 -12.72
C GLY A 161 14.74 -6.53 -11.32
N HIS A 162 13.44 -6.41 -11.09
CA HIS A 162 12.82 -6.18 -9.78
C HIS A 162 11.97 -7.37 -9.33
N GLN A 163 11.91 -8.43 -10.14
CA GLN A 163 11.40 -9.74 -9.73
C GLN A 163 12.56 -10.68 -9.42
N MET A 164 12.53 -11.30 -8.25
CA MET A 164 13.49 -12.30 -7.81
C MET A 164 12.76 -13.59 -7.47
N PHE A 165 13.36 -14.71 -7.82
CA PHE A 165 12.82 -16.04 -7.54
C PHE A 165 13.74 -16.77 -6.59
N MET A 166 13.15 -17.43 -5.60
CA MET A 166 13.91 -18.28 -4.69
C MET A 166 14.75 -19.30 -5.46
N ASN A 167 15.96 -19.57 -4.96
CA ASN A 167 16.93 -20.48 -5.59
C ASN A 167 17.36 -20.12 -7.03
N GLY A 168 17.13 -18.87 -7.46
CA GLY A 168 17.50 -18.41 -8.81
C GLY A 168 16.69 -19.05 -9.93
N ALA A 169 15.47 -19.51 -9.65
CA ALA A 169 14.59 -20.08 -10.66
C ALA A 169 14.34 -19.10 -11.83
N ALA A 170 14.22 -19.60 -13.06
CA ALA A 170 14.05 -18.74 -14.25
C ALA A 170 12.66 -18.10 -14.36
N SER A 171 11.67 -18.59 -13.61
CA SER A 171 10.29 -18.08 -13.60
C SER A 171 9.51 -18.59 -12.40
N GLU A 172 8.35 -17.98 -12.12
CA GLU A 172 7.40 -18.49 -11.11
C GLU A 172 6.93 -19.91 -11.43
N ALA A 173 6.96 -20.31 -12.70
CA ALA A 173 6.58 -21.65 -13.11
C ALA A 173 7.60 -22.71 -12.69
N ALA A 174 8.88 -22.33 -12.53
CA ALA A 174 9.98 -23.22 -12.18
C ALA A 174 10.14 -23.44 -10.66
N LEU A 175 9.48 -22.63 -9.83
CA LEU A 175 9.54 -22.77 -8.38
C LEU A 175 8.84 -24.06 -7.91
N VAL A 176 9.51 -24.78 -7.02
CA VAL A 176 9.04 -26.03 -6.41
C VAL A 176 8.79 -25.86 -4.91
N ALA A 177 8.17 -26.87 -4.28
CA ALA A 177 7.80 -26.84 -2.86
C ALA A 177 8.98 -26.61 -1.91
N GLY A 178 10.19 -27.02 -2.30
CA GLY A 178 11.42 -26.84 -1.51
C GLY A 178 11.97 -25.42 -1.54
N ASP A 179 11.49 -24.55 -2.44
CA ASP A 179 11.98 -23.18 -2.58
C ASP A 179 11.32 -22.24 -1.54
N GLN A 180 11.50 -22.60 -0.26
CA GLN A 180 11.02 -21.82 0.89
C GLN A 180 11.93 -20.62 1.14
N LEU A 181 11.37 -19.55 1.70
CA LEU A 181 12.11 -18.33 2.00
C LEU A 181 13.20 -18.56 3.05
N ASP A 182 14.43 -18.13 2.77
CA ASP A 182 15.55 -18.15 3.70
C ASP A 182 16.17 -16.75 3.91
N LEU A 183 17.09 -16.64 4.88
CA LEU A 183 17.79 -15.38 5.15
C LEU A 183 18.73 -14.98 4.02
N GLY A 184 19.33 -15.96 3.35
CA GLY A 184 20.21 -15.71 2.20
C GLY A 184 19.47 -15.03 1.05
N PHE A 185 18.21 -15.38 0.84
CA PHE A 185 17.36 -14.72 -0.16
C PHE A 185 16.99 -13.30 0.26
N LEU A 186 16.71 -13.04 1.53
CA LEU A 186 16.51 -11.67 2.01
C LEU A 186 17.78 -10.81 1.83
N ASP A 187 18.96 -11.38 2.08
CA ASP A 187 20.24 -10.71 1.82
C ASP A 187 20.47 -10.46 0.33
N ALA A 188 20.12 -11.42 -0.54
CA ALA A 188 20.18 -11.24 -1.99
C ALA A 188 19.22 -10.14 -2.48
N MET A 189 18.00 -10.08 -1.92
CA MET A 189 17.04 -9.00 -2.21
C MET A 189 17.59 -7.64 -1.78
N LYS A 190 18.24 -7.56 -0.62
CA LYS A 190 18.88 -6.33 -0.16
C LYS A 190 20.06 -5.92 -1.05
N GLN A 191 20.93 -6.86 -1.42
CA GLN A 191 22.04 -6.59 -2.33
C GLN A 191 21.54 -6.03 -3.66
N ARG A 192 20.43 -6.59 -4.18
CA ARG A 192 19.79 -6.09 -5.39
C ARG A 192 19.24 -4.67 -5.24
N ALA A 193 18.71 -4.33 -4.06
CA ALA A 193 18.23 -2.98 -3.77
C ALA A 193 19.37 -1.95 -3.65
N GLU A 194 20.49 -2.33 -3.04
CA GLU A 194 21.64 -1.45 -2.82
C GLU A 194 22.54 -1.31 -4.06
N ALA A 195 22.69 -2.37 -4.83
CA ALA A 195 23.52 -2.47 -6.03
C ALA A 195 22.70 -3.02 -7.20
N PRO A 196 21.96 -2.18 -7.93
CA PRO A 196 21.25 -2.63 -9.12
C PRO A 196 22.24 -3.11 -10.19
N GLU A 197 21.86 -4.16 -10.91
CA GLU A 197 22.68 -4.74 -11.97
C GLU A 197 22.90 -3.72 -13.11
N PRO A 198 24.14 -3.35 -13.45
CA PRO A 198 24.42 -2.33 -14.46
C PRO A 198 23.82 -2.66 -15.83
N ALA A 199 23.77 -3.95 -16.18
CA ALA A 199 23.22 -4.43 -17.44
C ALA A 199 21.71 -4.15 -17.60
N LEU A 200 20.99 -3.98 -16.49
CA LEU A 200 19.54 -3.78 -16.48
C LEU A 200 19.13 -2.32 -16.38
N ASN A 201 20.07 -1.36 -16.38
CA ASN A 201 19.82 0.08 -16.44
C ASN A 201 18.73 0.53 -15.42
N GLN A 202 18.80 0.04 -14.19
CA GLN A 202 17.82 0.28 -13.13
C GLN A 202 18.29 1.43 -12.23
N ASP A 203 17.34 2.24 -11.73
CA ASP A 203 17.66 3.31 -10.80
C ASP A 203 17.92 2.72 -9.39
N ILE A 204 18.92 3.24 -8.67
CA ILE A 204 19.22 2.81 -7.30
C ILE A 204 18.01 3.07 -6.41
N MET A 205 17.62 2.02 -5.68
CA MET A 205 16.50 2.08 -4.76
C MET A 205 16.86 2.90 -3.52
N ARG A 206 16.04 3.89 -3.19
CA ARG A 206 16.22 4.69 -1.98
C ARG A 206 15.91 3.85 -0.74
N ALA A 207 16.71 4.03 0.30
CA ALA A 207 16.46 3.48 1.63
C ALA A 207 15.78 4.52 2.53
N PHE A 208 15.01 4.05 3.52
CA PHE A 208 14.58 4.89 4.64
C PHE A 208 15.77 5.19 5.53
N ILE A 209 15.98 6.46 5.89
CA ILE A 209 17.07 6.84 6.80
C ILE A 209 16.48 7.05 8.20
N ILE A 210 16.82 6.16 9.13
CA ILE A 210 16.38 6.23 10.53
C ILE A 210 17.63 6.24 11.41
N GLY A 211 17.84 7.32 12.17
CA GLY A 211 19.02 7.46 13.03
C GLY A 211 20.36 7.40 12.27
N GLY A 212 20.38 7.84 11.00
CA GLY A 212 21.56 7.83 10.14
C GLY A 212 21.87 6.48 9.47
N LYS A 213 21.12 5.41 9.79
CA LYS A 213 21.25 4.09 9.13
C LYS A 213 20.21 3.94 8.03
N LYS A 214 20.59 3.24 6.95
CA LYS A 214 19.74 2.91 5.83
C LYS A 214 18.92 1.67 6.15
N PHE A 215 17.61 1.77 5.99
CA PHE A 215 16.67 0.67 6.17
C PHE A 215 15.77 0.46 4.94
N TYR A 216 15.45 -0.79 4.66
CA TYR A 216 14.41 -1.19 3.70
C TYR A 216 13.26 -1.85 4.44
N ARG A 217 12.06 -1.84 3.85
CA ARG A 217 10.88 -2.48 4.43
C ARG A 217 10.58 -3.76 3.67
N VAL A 218 10.29 -4.84 4.40
CA VAL A 218 9.91 -6.13 3.81
C VAL A 218 8.59 -6.56 4.41
N VAL A 219 7.62 -6.92 3.56
CA VAL A 219 6.38 -7.55 3.98
C VAL A 219 6.35 -8.97 3.41
N LEU A 220 6.12 -9.93 4.29
CA LEU A 220 6.05 -11.36 3.97
C LEU A 220 4.62 -11.87 4.15
N HIS A 221 4.25 -12.93 3.43
CA HIS A 221 3.02 -13.66 3.75
C HIS A 221 3.18 -14.40 5.08
N ASP A 222 2.11 -14.50 5.88
CA ASP A 222 2.13 -15.16 7.21
C ASP A 222 2.77 -16.55 7.19
N TYR A 223 2.42 -17.40 6.20
CA TYR A 223 3.01 -18.74 6.06
C TYR A 223 4.52 -18.72 5.76
N ALA A 224 4.99 -17.78 4.93
CA ALA A 224 6.41 -17.64 4.64
C ALA A 224 7.16 -17.09 5.87
N TYR A 225 6.53 -16.16 6.60
CA TYR A 225 7.05 -15.61 7.84
C TYR A 225 7.18 -16.68 8.93
N ASP A 226 6.19 -17.53 9.13
CA ASP A 226 6.23 -18.56 10.17
C ASP A 226 7.27 -19.65 9.87
N ASN A 227 7.45 -20.01 8.59
CA ASN A 227 8.53 -20.91 8.16
C ASN A 227 9.90 -20.30 8.43
N LEU A 228 10.09 -19.02 8.07
CA LEU A 228 11.32 -18.29 8.38
C LEU A 228 11.53 -18.17 9.90
N ARG A 229 10.46 -17.96 10.68
CA ARG A 229 10.54 -17.88 12.13
C ARG A 229 11.07 -19.16 12.76
N ARG A 230 10.66 -20.32 12.24
CA ARG A 230 11.07 -21.64 12.75
C ARG A 230 12.50 -22.00 12.40
N SER A 231 13.10 -21.38 11.37
CA SER A 231 14.49 -21.64 11.01
C SER A 231 15.49 -20.88 11.89
N PHE A 232 15.04 -19.88 12.66
CA PHE A 232 15.93 -19.17 13.60
C PHE A 232 16.21 -19.98 14.86
N ASN A 233 17.43 -19.81 15.38
CA ASN A 233 17.72 -20.13 16.77
C ASN A 233 17.04 -19.12 17.70
N ALA A 234 16.59 -19.59 18.87
CA ALA A 234 15.86 -18.76 19.84
C ALA A 234 16.66 -17.52 20.31
N GLY A 235 17.99 -17.62 20.40
CA GLY A 235 18.86 -16.50 20.78
C GLY A 235 18.88 -15.40 19.73
N ASP A 236 19.16 -15.75 18.47
CA ASP A 236 19.28 -14.81 17.36
C ASP A 236 17.96 -14.06 17.12
N TYR A 237 16.82 -14.77 17.15
CA TYR A 237 15.51 -14.16 17.02
C TYR A 237 15.21 -13.17 18.15
N GLY A 238 15.64 -13.48 19.38
CA GLY A 238 15.48 -12.59 20.54
C GLY A 238 16.19 -11.24 20.36
N ASP A 239 17.38 -11.24 19.76
CA ASP A 239 18.13 -10.02 19.51
C ASP A 239 17.55 -9.20 18.35
N MET A 240 17.04 -9.85 17.30
CA MET A 240 16.32 -9.18 16.22
C MET A 240 15.03 -8.49 16.69
N LEU A 241 14.30 -9.11 17.62
CA LEU A 241 13.13 -8.51 18.25
C LEU A 241 13.49 -7.32 19.13
N ARG A 242 14.60 -7.37 19.86
CA ARG A 242 15.09 -6.24 20.67
C ARG A 242 15.48 -5.06 19.77
N ALA A 243 16.18 -5.32 18.67
CA ALA A 243 16.51 -4.30 17.68
C ALA A 243 15.26 -3.64 17.08
N ALA A 244 14.21 -4.41 16.79
CA ALA A 244 12.92 -3.87 16.33
C ALA A 244 12.25 -2.97 17.38
N LYS A 245 12.25 -3.39 18.65
CA LYS A 245 11.69 -2.60 19.76
C LYS A 245 12.43 -1.28 19.99
N GLU A 246 13.75 -1.26 19.77
CA GLU A 246 14.55 -0.03 19.88
C GLU A 246 14.24 0.98 18.77
N LEU A 247 13.95 0.49 17.55
CA LEU A 247 13.63 1.33 16.39
C LEU A 247 12.30 2.10 16.57
N LYS A 248 11.39 1.60 17.41
CA LYS A 248 10.07 2.20 17.72
C LYS A 248 9.23 2.55 16.49
N GLN A 249 9.42 1.84 15.39
CA GLN A 249 8.60 2.00 14.19
C GLN A 249 7.35 1.14 14.31
N PRO A 250 6.17 1.67 13.94
CA PRO A 250 4.94 0.89 13.93
C PRO A 250 5.03 -0.25 12.91
N ASP A 251 4.28 -1.31 13.19
CA ASP A 251 4.09 -2.47 12.31
C ASP A 251 5.36 -3.30 12.02
N VAL A 252 6.49 -3.08 12.71
CA VAL A 252 7.73 -3.88 12.53
C VAL A 252 7.76 -5.04 13.51
N ASP A 253 7.80 -6.27 13.00
CA ASP A 253 7.90 -7.46 13.85
C ASP A 253 9.35 -7.72 14.27
N PHE A 254 10.27 -7.76 13.31
CA PHE A 254 11.70 -7.95 13.57
C PHE A 254 12.57 -7.17 12.58
N VAL A 255 13.84 -6.96 12.95
CA VAL A 255 14.82 -6.28 12.09
C VAL A 255 15.95 -7.24 11.76
N TYR A 256 16.28 -7.36 10.46
CA TYR A 256 17.38 -8.19 9.96
C TYR A 256 18.25 -7.42 8.97
N ASN A 257 19.55 -7.28 9.20
CA ASN A 257 20.49 -6.67 8.25
C ASN A 257 20.00 -5.34 7.63
N GLY A 258 19.41 -4.43 8.42
CA GLY A 258 18.84 -3.18 7.89
C GLY A 258 17.52 -3.33 7.13
N MET A 259 16.85 -4.47 7.22
CA MET A 259 15.49 -4.69 6.74
C MET A 259 14.54 -4.73 7.93
N MET A 260 13.47 -3.95 7.84
CA MET A 260 12.36 -3.95 8.78
C MET A 260 11.31 -4.93 8.24
N VAL A 261 11.17 -6.10 8.86
CA VAL A 261 10.28 -7.15 8.39
C VAL A 261 8.94 -7.09 9.11
N SER A 262 7.86 -7.30 8.36
CA SER A 262 6.51 -7.45 8.87
C SER A 262 5.73 -8.50 8.08
N LYS A 263 4.56 -8.89 8.57
CA LYS A 263 3.73 -9.92 7.93
C LYS A 263 2.36 -9.40 7.53
N SER A 264 1.78 -10.00 6.48
CA SER A 264 0.41 -9.72 6.05
C SER A 264 -0.21 -10.94 5.38
N THR A 265 -1.48 -11.21 5.68
CA THR A 265 -2.28 -12.23 4.99
C THR A 265 -2.69 -11.80 3.59
N ARG A 266 -2.54 -10.51 3.24
CA ARG A 266 -2.99 -9.94 1.96
C ARG A 266 -1.96 -10.04 0.83
N ILE A 267 -0.77 -10.59 1.11
CA ILE A 267 0.22 -10.87 0.08
C ILE A 267 -0.35 -11.84 -0.95
N ARG A 268 -0.18 -11.49 -2.22
CA ARG A 268 -0.81 -12.21 -3.33
C ARG A 268 -0.07 -13.50 -3.66
N THR A 269 -0.87 -14.51 -3.97
CA THR A 269 -0.41 -15.78 -4.53
C THR A 269 -0.51 -15.73 -6.05
N THR A 270 0.50 -16.26 -6.74
CA THR A 270 0.50 -16.36 -8.21
C THR A 270 0.01 -17.73 -8.69
N ARG A 271 0.43 -18.81 -8.00
CA ARG A 271 0.20 -20.19 -8.44
C ARG A 271 0.16 -21.15 -7.26
N THR A 272 -0.69 -22.17 -7.37
CA THR A 272 -0.66 -23.37 -6.53
C THR A 272 0.31 -24.39 -7.12
N ILE A 273 1.29 -24.85 -6.34
CA ILE A 273 2.26 -25.87 -6.76
C ILE A 273 1.62 -27.25 -6.64
N SER A 274 1.14 -27.60 -5.44
CA SER A 274 0.47 -28.87 -5.14
C SER A 274 -0.33 -28.71 -3.84
N GLY A 275 -1.57 -29.24 -3.80
CA GLY A 275 -2.41 -29.19 -2.61
C GLY A 275 -2.54 -27.76 -2.03
N ASN A 276 -2.10 -27.58 -0.79
CA ASN A 276 -2.13 -26.30 -0.08
C ASN A 276 -0.87 -25.43 -0.28
N GLN A 277 0.13 -25.93 -1.02
CA GLN A 277 1.38 -25.23 -1.28
C GLN A 277 1.21 -24.22 -2.40
N LYS A 278 1.56 -22.96 -2.11
CA LYS A 278 1.40 -21.85 -3.05
C LYS A 278 2.66 -21.00 -3.10
N ILE A 279 2.81 -20.27 -4.21
CA ILE A 279 3.88 -19.29 -4.41
C ILE A 279 3.34 -17.92 -4.02
N TYR A 280 4.00 -17.29 -3.06
CA TYR A 280 3.67 -15.96 -2.57
C TYR A 280 4.69 -14.94 -3.05
N ARG A 281 4.19 -13.77 -3.50
CA ARG A 281 5.01 -12.63 -3.95
C ARG A 281 5.31 -11.70 -2.77
N ASN A 282 6.34 -12.03 -2.00
CA ASN A 282 6.81 -11.17 -0.92
C ASN A 282 7.41 -9.89 -1.48
N ILE A 283 7.34 -8.79 -0.73
CA ILE A 283 7.74 -7.47 -1.23
C ILE A 283 8.82 -6.84 -0.35
N LEU A 284 9.85 -6.30 -0.99
CA LEU A 284 10.82 -5.39 -0.40
C LEU A 284 10.62 -4.02 -1.04
N PHE A 285 10.40 -2.98 -0.25
CA PHE A 285 10.16 -1.64 -0.77
C PHE A 285 10.86 -0.55 0.04
N GLY A 286 11.04 0.58 -0.63
CA GLY A 286 11.65 1.80 -0.14
C GLY A 286 10.66 2.96 -0.24
N PRO A 287 11.12 4.21 -0.09
CA PRO A 287 10.31 5.38 -0.33
C PRO A 287 9.80 5.44 -1.78
N GLN A 288 8.57 5.92 -1.97
CA GLN A 288 7.93 6.15 -3.26
C GLN A 288 7.83 4.89 -4.13
N ALA A 289 7.50 3.75 -3.54
CA ALA A 289 7.29 2.47 -4.23
C ALA A 289 5.90 2.38 -4.92
N LEU A 290 4.93 3.07 -4.34
CA LEU A 290 3.54 3.10 -4.80
C LEU A 290 3.01 4.52 -4.72
N CYS A 291 2.14 4.88 -5.64
CA CYS A 291 1.40 6.13 -5.59
C CYS A 291 -0.09 5.87 -5.53
N VAL A 292 -0.74 6.65 -4.66
CA VAL A 292 -2.20 6.65 -4.48
C VAL A 292 -2.69 8.03 -4.82
N ALA A 293 -3.70 8.07 -5.67
CA ALA A 293 -4.39 9.30 -5.94
C ALA A 293 -5.83 9.21 -5.49
N TRP A 294 -6.27 10.30 -4.88
CA TRP A 294 -7.63 10.46 -4.41
C TRP A 294 -8.29 11.59 -5.18
N GLY A 295 -9.43 11.28 -5.78
CA GLY A 295 -10.32 12.25 -6.39
C GLY A 295 -11.28 12.85 -5.36
N GLY A 296 -11.74 14.08 -5.61
CA GLY A 296 -12.78 14.70 -4.80
C GLY A 296 -14.14 14.06 -5.09
N ALA A 297 -14.53 13.04 -4.33
CA ALA A 297 -15.82 12.36 -4.47
C ALA A 297 -17.01 13.19 -3.91
N GLY A 298 -16.74 14.32 -3.26
CA GLY A 298 -17.77 15.25 -2.78
C GLY A 298 -17.98 16.44 -3.72
N LYS A 299 -19.17 17.07 -3.66
CA LYS A 299 -19.48 18.37 -4.30
C LYS A 299 -18.58 19.55 -3.84
N SER A 300 -17.50 19.28 -3.12
CA SER A 300 -16.51 20.25 -2.65
C SER A 300 -15.14 19.59 -2.56
N THR A 301 -14.12 20.36 -2.96
CA THR A 301 -12.70 20.03 -3.20
C THR A 301 -11.91 19.51 -1.98
N GLY A 302 -12.57 19.15 -0.87
CA GLY A 302 -11.92 18.78 0.39
C GLY A 302 -12.36 17.46 1.04
N THR A 303 -13.35 16.76 0.48
CA THR A 303 -13.79 15.45 0.98
C THR A 303 -13.49 14.37 -0.06
N VAL A 304 -12.57 13.49 0.31
CA VAL A 304 -12.05 12.40 -0.53
C VAL A 304 -13.06 11.25 -0.65
N MET A 305 -13.85 11.03 0.41
CA MET A 305 -14.96 10.08 0.41
C MET A 305 -16.27 10.80 0.75
N ASN A 306 -17.37 10.30 0.17
CA ASN A 306 -18.72 10.77 0.39
C ASN A 306 -19.52 9.70 1.12
N LEU A 307 -20.08 10.06 2.28
CA LEU A 307 -21.06 9.23 2.98
C LEU A 307 -22.43 9.89 2.86
N VAL A 308 -23.38 9.17 2.25
CA VAL A 308 -24.76 9.63 2.09
C VAL A 308 -25.70 8.65 2.79
N VAL A 309 -26.38 9.14 3.81
CA VAL A 309 -27.52 8.44 4.42
C VAL A 309 -28.77 8.89 3.66
N LYS A 310 -29.50 7.95 3.07
CA LYS A 310 -30.81 8.19 2.44
C LYS A 310 -31.85 7.30 3.08
N GLN A 311 -33.04 7.83 3.27
CA GLN A 311 -34.20 7.01 3.56
C GLN A 311 -34.89 6.64 2.24
N LYS A 312 -35.34 5.41 2.13
CA LYS A 312 -36.01 4.82 0.96
C LYS A 312 -37.37 4.27 1.43
N ASP A 313 -38.30 4.13 0.50
CA ASP A 313 -39.65 3.64 0.76
C ASP A 313 -40.42 4.50 1.78
N TYR A 314 -40.76 5.74 1.39
CA TYR A 314 -41.50 6.69 2.24
C TYR A 314 -40.90 6.87 3.64
N ASP A 315 -39.58 7.03 3.69
CA ASP A 315 -38.77 7.20 4.91
C ASP A 315 -38.77 6.02 5.89
N ARG A 316 -39.27 4.85 5.48
CA ARG A 316 -39.32 3.66 6.35
C ARG A 316 -38.00 2.91 6.46
N LEU A 317 -37.22 2.86 5.38
CA LEU A 317 -35.97 2.10 5.33
C LEU A 317 -34.80 3.08 5.28
N THR A 318 -33.82 2.91 6.16
CA THR A 318 -32.60 3.72 6.14
C THR A 318 -31.49 2.97 5.41
N THR A 319 -30.90 3.59 4.39
CA THR A 319 -29.75 3.05 3.65
C THR A 319 -28.60 4.03 3.73
N MET A 320 -27.40 3.52 3.97
CA MET A 320 -26.16 4.29 3.94
C MET A 320 -25.34 3.93 2.72
N PHE A 321 -24.76 4.92 2.06
CA PHE A 321 -23.88 4.76 0.91
C PHE A 321 -22.54 5.44 1.18
N GLY A 322 -21.44 4.70 1.06
CA GLY A 322 -20.08 5.21 1.10
C GLY A 322 -19.43 5.09 -0.28
N GLY A 323 -19.05 6.23 -0.87
CA GLY A 323 -18.36 6.30 -2.16
C GLY A 323 -17.03 7.02 -2.06
N GLY A 324 -16.05 6.60 -2.86
CA GLY A 324 -14.75 7.23 -2.98
C GLY A 324 -14.24 7.17 -4.42
N ILE A 325 -13.49 8.19 -4.84
CA ILE A 325 -12.81 8.20 -6.14
C ILE A 325 -11.32 8.02 -5.87
N PHE A 326 -10.73 6.94 -6.36
CA PHE A 326 -9.32 6.67 -6.12
C PHE A 326 -8.70 5.78 -7.20
N GLY A 327 -7.37 5.75 -7.18
CA GLY A 327 -6.57 4.85 -7.99
C GLY A 327 -5.28 4.51 -7.27
N PHE A 328 -4.72 3.35 -7.59
CA PHE A 328 -3.40 2.92 -7.15
C PHE A 328 -2.54 2.68 -8.39
N LYS A 329 -1.27 3.03 -8.31
CA LYS A 329 -0.31 2.69 -9.36
C LYS A 329 1.08 2.51 -8.80
N LYS A 330 1.72 1.40 -9.17
CA LYS A 330 3.13 1.14 -8.92
C LYS A 330 3.97 2.18 -9.66
N THR A 331 4.98 2.73 -8.99
CA THR A 331 5.88 3.68 -9.64
C THR A 331 6.74 2.93 -10.65
N ASN A 332 6.47 3.17 -11.93
CA ASN A 332 7.18 2.58 -13.05
C ASN A 332 7.60 3.69 -14.01
N PHE A 333 8.86 3.66 -14.43
CA PHE A 333 9.46 4.62 -15.33
C PHE A 333 10.15 3.91 -16.49
N ASP A 334 9.77 4.25 -17.72
CA ASP A 334 10.30 3.64 -18.95
C ASP A 334 10.20 2.09 -18.95
N GLY A 335 9.13 1.55 -18.36
CA GLY A 335 8.92 0.11 -18.23
C GLY A 335 9.67 -0.54 -17.07
N LYS A 336 10.35 0.24 -16.22
CA LYS A 336 11.09 -0.25 -15.05
C LYS A 336 10.48 0.20 -13.75
N ASP A 337 10.34 -0.72 -12.82
CA ASP A 337 9.83 -0.43 -11.49
C ASP A 337 10.81 0.43 -10.69
N TYR A 338 10.27 1.19 -9.75
CA TYR A 338 11.04 2.05 -8.87
C TYR A 338 10.63 1.80 -7.42
N GLY A 339 11.61 1.71 -6.52
CA GLY A 339 11.33 1.66 -5.08
C GLY A 339 10.79 0.32 -4.57
N ILE A 340 10.80 -0.75 -5.37
CA ILE A 340 10.23 -2.04 -5.00
C ILE A 340 10.90 -3.22 -5.70
N ILE A 341 11.06 -4.32 -4.96
CA ILE A 341 11.50 -5.63 -5.44
C ILE A 341 10.49 -6.67 -4.94
N VAL A 342 10.08 -7.57 -5.83
CA VAL A 342 9.15 -8.66 -5.54
C VAL A 342 9.94 -9.97 -5.51
N GLY A 343 9.94 -10.64 -4.37
CA GLY A 343 10.57 -11.95 -4.15
C GLY A 343 9.53 -13.06 -4.08
N SER A 344 9.52 -13.96 -5.06
CA SER A 344 8.58 -15.10 -5.08
C SER A 344 9.17 -16.32 -4.37
N SER A 345 8.45 -16.84 -3.38
CA SER A 345 8.84 -18.01 -2.59
C SER A 345 7.67 -18.97 -2.37
N ALA A 346 7.95 -20.27 -2.21
CA ALA A 346 6.94 -21.26 -1.83
C ALA A 346 6.66 -21.21 -0.32
N ALA A 347 5.38 -21.33 0.05
CA ALA A 347 4.99 -21.55 1.45
C ALA A 347 3.72 -22.41 1.54
N GLU A 348 3.52 -23.01 2.71
CA GLU A 348 2.40 -23.89 3.02
C GLU A 348 1.84 -23.57 4.41
N PRO A 349 0.52 -23.69 4.63
CA PRO A 349 -0.05 -23.70 5.97
C PRO A 349 0.60 -24.78 6.85
N LEU A 350 0.91 -24.43 8.09
CA LEU A 350 1.47 -25.37 9.05
C LEU A 350 0.40 -26.40 9.48
N SER A 351 0.71 -27.69 9.41
CA SER A 351 -0.12 -28.75 9.99
C SER A 351 0.12 -28.85 11.50
N ALA A 352 -0.94 -29.17 12.25
CA ALA A 352 -0.90 -29.38 13.70
C ALA A 352 -0.26 -30.71 14.09
#